data_AF-A0A971Z6V4-F1
#
_entry.id   AF-A0A971Z6V4-F1
#
_cell.length_a   1.000
_cell.length_b   1.000
_cell.length_c   1.000
_cell.angle_alpha   90.00
_cell.angle_beta   90.00
_cell.angle_gamma   90.00
#
_symmetry.space_group_name_H-M   'P 1'
#
loop_
_entity.id
_entity.type
_entity.pdbx_description
1 polymer ?
#
loop_
_entity_poly.entity_id
_entity_poly.type
_entity_poly.pdbx_seq_one_letter_code
_entity_poly.pdbx_strand_id
1 'polypeptide(L)'
;MSNNNIPTVKLLINGEFVESKTDQWRDVVNPATQEVLARVPFATQDEINAAVANAKEAFKTWRKTPIGARARIFLKYQQLIRENMKELAAILTAEQGKTLADAEGDVFRG
;
A
#
# COMPACT_ATOMS: atom_id res chain seq x y z
N MET A 1 -0.78 -4.47 31.69
CA MET A 1 -1.37 -4.94 30.42
C MET A 1 -1.44 -3.73 29.51
N SER A 2 -0.46 -3.58 28.61
CA SER A 2 -0.38 -2.44 27.70
C SER A 2 -1.54 -2.53 26.70
N ASN A 3 -2.40 -1.50 26.69
CA ASN A 3 -3.38 -1.26 25.64
C ASN A 3 -2.64 -1.05 24.31
N ASN A 4 -2.33 -2.13 23.60
CA ASN A 4 -1.81 -2.04 22.24
C ASN A 4 -3.00 -1.79 21.31
N ASN A 5 -3.26 -0.53 21.02
CA ASN A 5 -4.16 -0.16 19.93
C ASN A 5 -3.48 -0.57 18.61
N ILE A 6 -3.83 -1.73 18.08
CA ILE A 6 -3.27 -2.24 16.81
C ILE A 6 -3.73 -1.31 15.69
N PRO A 7 -2.81 -0.71 14.90
CA PRO A 7 -3.20 0.23 13.86
C PRO A 7 -3.97 -0.47 12.74
N THR A 8 -4.97 0.22 12.17
CA THR A 8 -5.67 -0.22 10.96
C THR A 8 -5.12 0.46 9.73
N VAL A 9 -5.10 -0.26 8.61
CA VAL A 9 -4.67 0.27 7.30
C VAL A 9 -5.89 0.71 6.50
N LYS A 10 -5.86 1.95 6.01
CA LYS A 10 -6.92 2.52 5.17
C LYS A 10 -6.76 2.08 3.72
N LEU A 11 -7.88 1.99 3.01
CA LEU A 11 -7.90 1.77 1.56
C LEU A 11 -7.60 3.09 0.84
N LEU A 12 -6.89 3.07 -0.28
CA LEU A 12 -6.73 4.23 -1.16
C LEU A 12 -7.76 4.15 -2.29
N ILE A 13 -8.83 4.97 -2.22
CA ILE A 13 -9.92 5.00 -3.19
C ILE A 13 -10.10 6.44 -3.68
N ASN A 14 -10.11 6.64 -5.00
CA ASN A 14 -10.25 7.98 -5.62
C ASN A 14 -9.20 9.02 -5.15
N GLY A 15 -7.99 8.58 -4.81
CA GLY A 15 -6.92 9.46 -4.31
C GLY A 15 -7.04 9.83 -2.83
N GLU A 16 -7.99 9.25 -2.09
CA GLU A 16 -8.19 9.49 -0.66
C GLU A 16 -8.04 8.21 0.17
N PHE A 17 -7.55 8.36 1.40
CA PHE A 17 -7.50 7.27 2.37
C PHE A 17 -8.86 7.09 3.05
N VAL A 18 -9.52 5.97 2.77
CA VAL A 18 -10.87 5.61 3.23
C VAL A 18 -10.79 4.52 4.30
N GLU A 19 -11.45 4.75 5.43
CA GLU A 19 -11.67 3.69 6.43
C GLU A 19 -12.71 2.69 5.89
N SER A 20 -12.38 1.40 5.89
CA SER A 20 -13.30 0.38 5.39
C SER A 20 -14.49 0.20 6.33
N LYS A 21 -15.67 -0.07 5.75
CA LYS A 21 -16.89 -0.46 6.47
C LYS A 21 -16.99 -1.97 6.70
N THR A 22 -15.91 -2.71 6.46
CA THR A 22 -15.89 -4.15 6.64
C THR A 22 -15.96 -4.56 8.11
N ASP A 23 -16.62 -5.68 8.37
CA ASP A 23 -16.55 -6.38 9.64
C ASP A 23 -15.41 -7.42 9.66
N GLN A 24 -14.78 -7.66 8.52
CA GLN A 24 -13.72 -8.67 8.36
C GLN A 24 -12.36 -8.02 8.22
N TRP A 25 -11.50 -8.27 9.20
CA TRP A 25 -10.14 -7.74 9.27
C TRP A 25 -9.14 -8.88 9.34
N ARG A 26 -7.96 -8.67 8.74
CA ARG A 26 -6.84 -9.61 8.80
C ARG A 26 -5.67 -8.98 9.52
N ASP A 27 -5.15 -9.68 10.52
CA ASP A 27 -3.92 -9.31 11.21
C ASP A 27 -2.72 -9.50 10.26
N VAL A 28 -1.86 -8.49 10.19
CA VAL A 28 -0.52 -8.57 9.60
C VAL A 28 0.43 -8.89 10.74
N VAL A 29 1.00 -10.08 10.72
CA VAL A 29 1.79 -10.62 11.83
C VAL A 29 3.26 -10.61 11.44
N ASN A 30 4.12 -10.17 12.35
CA ASN A 30 5.55 -10.35 12.19
C ASN A 30 5.90 -11.83 12.43
N PRO A 31 6.40 -12.57 11.43
CA PRO A 31 6.65 -14.01 11.59
C PRO A 31 7.77 -14.31 12.59
N ALA A 32 8.70 -13.38 12.83
CA ALA A 32 9.81 -13.58 13.76
C ALA A 32 9.40 -13.36 15.23
N THR A 33 8.49 -12.42 15.50
CA THR A 33 8.08 -12.08 16.88
C THR A 33 6.67 -12.55 17.24
N GLN A 34 5.86 -12.94 16.25
CA GLN A 34 4.43 -13.25 16.37
C GLN A 34 3.56 -12.07 16.83
N GLU A 35 4.10 -10.85 16.83
CA GLU A 35 3.36 -9.64 17.16
C GLU A 35 2.49 -9.19 15.97
N VAL A 36 1.29 -8.70 16.27
CA VAL A 36 0.42 -8.08 15.26
C VAL A 36 0.91 -6.66 14.98
N LEU A 37 1.38 -6.42 13.76
CA LEU A 37 1.89 -5.14 13.29
C LEU A 37 0.74 -4.16 12.96
N ALA A 38 -0.28 -4.65 12.27
CA ALA A 38 -1.42 -3.88 11.82
C ALA A 38 -2.61 -4.79 11.46
N ARG A 39 -3.76 -4.19 11.18
CA ARG A 39 -4.94 -4.85 10.61
C ARG A 39 -5.28 -4.28 9.25
N VAL A 40 -5.44 -5.16 8.26
CA VAL A 40 -5.90 -4.78 6.91
C VAL A 40 -7.35 -5.23 6.71
N PRO A 41 -8.19 -4.39 6.08
CA PRO A 41 -9.58 -4.74 5.84
C PRO A 41 -9.69 -5.73 4.67
N PHE A 42 -10.62 -6.67 4.76
CA PHE A 42 -11.17 -7.31 3.56
C PHE A 42 -12.18 -6.34 2.95
N ALA A 43 -11.81 -5.72 1.83
CA ALA A 43 -12.63 -4.71 1.18
C ALA A 43 -14.02 -5.24 0.83
N THR A 44 -15.05 -4.43 1.08
CA THR A 44 -16.44 -4.77 0.77
C THR A 44 -16.72 -4.69 -0.73
N GLN A 45 -17.78 -5.34 -1.20
CA GLN A 45 -18.20 -5.27 -2.61
C GLN A 45 -18.43 -3.82 -3.06
N ASP A 46 -19.00 -2.98 -2.20
CA ASP A 46 -19.26 -1.57 -2.49
C ASP A 46 -17.98 -0.74 -2.61
N GLU A 47 -16.98 -0.99 -1.75
CA GLU A 47 -15.67 -0.35 -1.84
C GLU A 47 -14.93 -0.73 -3.12
N ILE A 48 -15.00 -2.01 -3.52
CA ILE A 48 -14.47 -2.47 -4.80
C ILE A 48 -15.20 -1.81 -5.98
N ASN A 49 -16.53 -1.75 -5.94
CA ASN A 49 -17.33 -1.09 -6.97
C ASN A 49 -16.98 0.41 -7.08
N ALA A 50 -16.78 1.09 -5.94
CA ALA A 50 -16.35 2.47 -5.89
C ALA A 50 -14.94 2.65 -6.49
N ALA A 51 -13.98 1.79 -6.12
CA ALA A 51 -12.64 1.84 -6.68
C ALA A 51 -12.64 1.66 -8.20
N VAL A 52 -13.41 0.70 -8.72
CA VAL A 52 -13.55 0.45 -10.16
C VAL A 52 -14.23 1.62 -10.89
N ALA A 53 -15.30 2.18 -10.32
CA ALA A 53 -16.00 3.32 -10.90
C ALA A 53 -15.09 4.55 -10.99
N ASN A 54 -14.35 4.87 -9.92
CA ASN A 54 -13.41 5.99 -9.90
C ASN A 54 -12.24 5.78 -10.87
N ALA A 55 -11.71 4.55 -10.96
CA ALA A 55 -10.67 4.23 -11.94
C ALA A 55 -11.16 4.42 -13.39
N LYS A 56 -12.42 4.02 -13.70
CA LYS A 56 -13.04 4.26 -15.00
C LYS A 56 -13.20 5.75 -15.30
N GLU A 57 -13.59 6.55 -14.31
CA GLU A 57 -13.73 7.99 -14.46
C GLU A 57 -12.37 8.66 -14.71
N ALA A 58 -11.38 8.38 -13.85
CA ALA A 58 -10.02 8.89 -14.00
C ALA A 58 -9.39 8.51 -15.35
N PHE A 59 -9.69 7.32 -15.88
CA PHE A 59 -9.19 6.88 -17.17
C PHE A 59 -9.63 7.79 -18.33
N LYS A 60 -10.82 8.40 -18.28
CA LYS A 60 -11.34 9.28 -19.34
C LYS A 60 -10.41 10.47 -19.63
N THR A 61 -9.77 11.00 -18.59
CA THR A 61 -8.82 12.12 -18.69
C THR A 61 -7.38 11.63 -18.74
N TRP A 62 -7.00 10.66 -17.89
CA TRP A 62 -5.63 10.13 -17.83
C TRP A 62 -5.14 9.56 -19.16
N ARG A 63 -6.02 8.89 -19.92
CA ARG A 63 -5.67 8.36 -21.25
C ARG A 63 -5.22 9.44 -22.24
N LYS A 64 -5.63 10.68 -22.03
CA LYS A 64 -5.29 11.84 -22.87
C LYS A 64 -4.00 12.54 -22.41
N THR A 65 -3.47 12.21 -21.23
CA THR A 65 -2.23 12.79 -20.70
C THR A 65 -1.06 12.44 -21.63
N PRO A 66 -0.25 13.41 -22.11
CA PRO A 66 0.88 13.15 -22.99
C PRO A 66 1.92 12.19 -22.38
N ILE A 67 2.59 11.40 -23.23
CA ILE A 67 3.58 10.39 -22.78
C ILE A 67 4.68 11.01 -21.90
N GLY A 68 5.20 12.18 -22.27
CA GLY A 68 6.25 12.85 -21.50
C GLY A 68 5.78 13.36 -20.12
N ALA A 69 4.49 13.68 -19.97
CA ALA A 69 3.92 14.02 -18.67
C ALA A 69 3.74 12.79 -17.79
N ARG A 70 3.27 11.67 -18.36
CA ARG A 70 3.20 10.39 -17.64
C ARG A 70 4.58 9.90 -17.19
N ALA A 71 5.58 9.99 -18.07
CA ALA A 71 6.95 9.62 -17.76
C ALA A 71 7.51 10.41 -16.57
N ARG A 72 7.26 11.72 -16.50
CA ARG A 72 7.67 12.54 -15.35
C ARG A 72 7.04 12.10 -14.04
N ILE A 73 5.76 11.73 -14.06
CA ILE A 73 5.06 11.21 -12.87
C ILE A 73 5.69 9.89 -12.40
N PHE A 74 5.93 8.94 -13.32
CA PHE A 74 6.55 7.67 -12.97
C PHE A 74 8.00 7.80 -12.51
N LEU A 75 8.79 8.68 -13.12
CA LEU A 75 10.17 8.96 -12.69
C LEU A 75 10.20 9.59 -11.29
N LYS A 76 9.26 10.50 -10.98
CA LYS A 76 9.14 11.04 -9.62
C LYS A 76 8.72 9.95 -8.63
N TYR A 77 7.81 9.05 -9.02
CA TYR A 77 7.43 7.93 -8.16
C TYR A 77 8.60 6.98 -7.88
N GLN A 78 9.39 6.63 -8.91
CA GLN A 78 10.61 5.84 -8.77
C GLN A 78 11.62 6.53 -7.84
N GLN A 79 11.82 7.84 -7.99
CA GLN A 79 12.67 8.62 -7.11
C GLN A 79 12.20 8.52 -5.65
N LEU A 80 10.90 8.70 -5.40
CA LEU A 80 10.32 8.62 -4.05
C LEU A 80 10.50 7.23 -3.43
N ILE A 81 10.36 6.15 -4.22
CA ILE A 81 10.63 4.78 -3.74
C ILE A 81 12.08 4.64 -3.29
N ARG A 82 13.04 5.14 -4.10
CA ARG A 82 14.47 5.08 -3.76
C ARG A 82 14.82 5.91 -2.52
N GLU A 83 14.23 7.11 -2.40
CA GLU A 83 14.41 7.99 -1.24
C GLU A 83 13.92 7.33 0.05
N ASN A 84 12.87 6.50 -0.02
CA ASN A 84 12.27 5.81 1.12
C ASN A 84 12.61 4.30 1.20
N MET A 85 13.65 3.85 0.49
CA MET A 85 13.97 2.42 0.31
C MET A 85 14.18 1.69 1.63
N LYS A 86 14.87 2.31 2.60
CA LYS A 86 15.14 1.71 3.91
C LYS A 86 13.86 1.45 4.70
N GLU A 87 12.92 2.40 4.66
CA GLU A 87 11.64 2.27 5.36
C GLU A 87 10.79 1.18 4.71
N LEU A 88 10.69 1.19 3.37
CA LEU A 88 9.96 0.17 2.62
C LEU A 88 10.53 -1.24 2.86
N ALA A 89 11.85 -1.39 2.84
CA ALA A 89 12.51 -2.67 3.09
C ALA A 89 12.33 -3.15 4.54
N ALA A 90 12.32 -2.24 5.52
CA ALA A 90 12.03 -2.57 6.91
C ALA A 90 10.59 -3.07 7.09
N ILE A 91 9.61 -2.42 6.44
CA ILE A 91 8.21 -2.88 6.44
C ILE A 91 8.11 -4.28 5.83
N LEU A 92 8.69 -4.50 4.65
CA LEU A 92 8.69 -5.78 3.95
C LEU A 92 9.33 -6.92 4.79
N THR A 93 10.43 -6.60 5.46
CA THR A 93 11.12 -7.51 6.38
C THR A 93 10.23 -7.86 7.57
N ALA A 94 9.58 -6.86 8.17
CA ALA A 94 8.72 -7.05 9.33
C ALA A 94 7.49 -7.91 9.01
N GLU A 95 6.85 -7.74 7.85
CA GLU A 95 5.64 -8.49 7.49
C GLU A 95 5.93 -9.88 6.91
N GLN A 96 7.05 -10.07 6.20
CA GLN A 96 7.34 -11.31 5.47
C GLN A 96 8.44 -12.17 6.12
N GLY A 97 9.30 -11.58 6.95
CA GLY A 97 10.39 -12.28 7.64
C GLY A 97 11.65 -12.53 6.81
N LYS A 98 11.77 -11.93 5.61
CA LYS A 98 13.00 -11.99 4.79
C LYS A 98 14.12 -11.15 5.38
N THR A 99 15.36 -11.33 4.91
CA THR A 99 16.45 -10.46 5.35
C THR A 99 16.28 -9.05 4.79
N LEU A 100 16.82 -8.04 5.50
CA LEU A 100 16.76 -6.65 5.04
C LEU A 100 17.43 -6.46 3.67
N ALA A 101 18.55 -7.15 3.43
CA ALA A 101 19.25 -7.08 2.15
C ALA A 101 18.41 -7.66 1.00
N ASP A 102 17.68 -8.75 1.25
CA ASP A 102 16.74 -9.31 0.26
C ASP A 102 15.57 -8.34 0.01
N ALA A 103 15.02 -7.73 1.07
CA ALA A 103 13.95 -6.75 0.98
C ALA A 103 14.38 -5.49 0.20
N GLU A 104 15.58 -4.95 0.44
CA GLU A 104 16.14 -3.85 -0.33
C GLU A 104 16.30 -4.21 -1.80
N GLY A 105 16.76 -5.44 -2.08
CA GLY A 105 16.85 -5.97 -3.43
C GLY A 105 15.50 -6.01 -4.14
N ASP A 106 14.43 -6.42 -3.46
CA ASP A 106 13.08 -6.46 -4.02
C ASP A 106 12.54 -5.05 -4.31
N VAL A 107 12.64 -4.14 -3.35
CA VAL A 107 12.20 -2.74 -3.53
C VAL A 107 12.97 -2.06 -4.68
N PHE A 108 14.25 -2.38 -4.84
CA PHE A 108 15.06 -1.82 -5.92
C PHE A 108 14.66 -2.33 -7.32
N ARG A 109 14.30 -3.61 -7.43
CA ARG A 109 13.92 -4.24 -8.72
C ARG A 109 12.53 -3.79 -9.19
N GLY A 110 11.61 -3.57 -8.25
CA GLY A 110 10.21 -3.24 -8.53
C GLY A 110 9.36 -4.49 -8.64
#